data_AF-A0A919A1R7-F1
#
_entry.id   AF-A0A919A1R7-F1
#
_cell.length_a   1.000
_cell.length_b   1.000
_cell.length_c   1.000
_cell.angle_alpha   90.00
_cell.angle_beta   90.00
_cell.angle_gamma   90.00
#
_symmetry.space_group_name_H-M   'P 1'
#
loop_
_entity.id
_entity.type
_entity.pdbx_description
1 polymer ?
#
loop_
_entity_poly.entity_id
_entity_poly.type
_entity_poly.pdbx_seq_one_letter_code
_entity_poly.pdbx_strand_id
1 'polypeptide(L)'
;MKSWRSRVAVAVAAGAALVAVPLTAEPASAATNPWGYVEVGGTRDKLACVRDGQELLAQGWVNYYCDWDDPYWVLWALPAKDQPPTPGG
;
A
#
# COMPACT_ATOMS: atom_id res chain seq x y z
N MET A 1 13.70 30.02 -19.82
CA MET A 1 15.10 30.33 -19.45
C MET A 1 15.90 29.04 -19.43
N LYS A 2 17.10 29.12 -20.02
CA LYS A 2 18.31 28.26 -19.93
C LYS A 2 18.19 26.79 -19.47
N SER A 3 18.72 25.92 -20.33
CA SER A 3 19.07 24.51 -20.13
C SER A 3 19.79 24.19 -18.80
N TRP A 4 19.54 22.98 -18.29
CA TRP A 4 20.61 22.18 -17.68
C TRP A 4 20.45 20.73 -18.18
N ARG A 5 21.26 20.38 -19.17
CA ARG A 5 21.54 18.97 -19.48
C ARG A 5 22.53 18.47 -18.42
N SER A 6 22.55 17.14 -18.23
CA SER A 6 23.59 16.35 -17.52
C SER A 6 23.25 16.07 -16.05
N ARG A 7 23.37 14.86 -15.51
CA ARG A 7 24.28 13.77 -15.84
C ARG A 7 23.58 12.43 -15.65
N VAL A 8 23.67 11.61 -16.69
CA VAL A 8 23.68 10.15 -16.60
C VAL A 8 24.77 9.78 -15.60
N ALA A 9 24.40 9.16 -14.47
CA ALA A 9 25.34 8.48 -13.58
C ALA A 9 25.01 6.99 -13.63
N VAL A 10 25.48 6.35 -14.70
CA VAL A 10 25.64 4.89 -14.75
C VAL A 10 26.77 4.56 -13.79
N ALA A 11 26.42 4.22 -12.55
CA ALA A 11 27.37 3.70 -11.57
C ALA A 11 27.57 2.21 -11.84
N VAL A 12 28.42 1.87 -12.81
CA VAL A 12 29.03 0.54 -12.90
C VAL A 12 30.22 0.55 -11.94
N ALA A 13 29.99 0.09 -10.72
CA ALA A 13 31.05 -0.25 -9.79
C ALA A 13 31.14 -1.78 -9.72
N ALA A 14 32.18 -2.31 -10.37
CA ALA A 14 32.63 -3.67 -10.19
C ALA A 14 33.16 -3.85 -8.77
N GLY A 15 32.74 -4.90 -8.06
CA GLY A 15 33.27 -5.20 -6.73
C GLY A 15 32.56 -6.38 -6.09
N ALA A 16 33.27 -7.50 -5.99
CA ALA A 16 32.85 -8.76 -5.42
C ALA A 16 32.27 -8.65 -4.00
N ALA A 17 31.00 -9.04 -3.86
CA ALA A 17 30.40 -9.81 -2.77
C ALA A 17 28.88 -9.65 -2.98
N LEU A 18 28.25 -10.59 -3.69
CA LEU A 18 26.81 -10.64 -3.82
C LEU A 18 26.20 -11.05 -2.47
N VAL A 19 26.24 -10.13 -1.50
CA VAL A 19 25.14 -10.04 -0.56
C VAL A 19 24.02 -9.46 -1.41
N ALA A 20 23.26 -10.36 -2.03
CA ALA A 20 21.94 -10.03 -2.50
C ALA A 20 21.20 -9.57 -1.24
N VAL A 21 21.27 -8.27 -0.94
CA VAL A 21 20.22 -7.61 -0.19
C VAL A 21 19.11 -7.63 -1.21
N PRO A 22 18.13 -8.54 -1.12
CA PRO A 22 16.95 -8.31 -1.89
C PRO A 22 16.49 -6.94 -1.38
N LEU A 23 16.43 -5.95 -2.25
CA LEU A 23 15.41 -4.93 -2.07
C LEU A 23 14.10 -5.69 -2.30
N THR A 24 13.73 -6.56 -1.36
CA THR A 24 12.34 -6.79 -1.06
C THR A 24 11.87 -5.41 -0.61
N ALA A 25 11.42 -4.62 -1.58
CA ALA A 25 10.17 -3.94 -1.38
C ALA A 25 9.21 -5.06 -0.99
N GLU A 26 9.19 -5.38 0.30
CA GLU A 26 8.09 -6.12 0.87
C GLU A 26 6.88 -5.34 0.38
N PRO A 27 5.99 -5.96 -0.42
CA PRO A 27 4.73 -5.30 -0.72
C PRO A 27 4.19 -4.92 0.64
N ALA A 28 3.75 -3.67 0.83
CA ALA A 28 3.10 -3.24 2.06
C ALA A 28 2.05 -4.31 2.37
N SER A 29 2.41 -5.21 3.28
CA SER A 29 1.79 -6.52 3.33
C SER A 29 0.45 -6.24 3.93
N ALA A 30 -0.59 -6.32 3.11
CA ALA A 30 -1.98 -6.13 3.51
C ALA A 30 -2.19 -7.01 4.73
N ALA A 31 -2.10 -6.41 5.91
CA ALA A 31 -2.21 -7.15 7.15
C ALA A 31 -3.63 -7.69 7.15
N THR A 32 -3.77 -8.99 7.35
CA THR A 32 -5.09 -9.63 7.45
C THR A 32 -5.37 -9.92 8.91
N ASN A 33 -6.48 -9.42 9.44
CA ASN A 33 -6.87 -9.72 10.82
C ASN A 33 -7.63 -11.07 10.90
N PRO A 34 -7.82 -11.65 12.10
CA PRO A 34 -8.53 -12.93 12.27
C PRO A 34 -9.98 -12.92 11.78
N TRP A 35 -10.57 -11.73 11.54
CA TRP A 35 -11.93 -11.55 11.02
C TRP A 35 -11.97 -11.42 9.49
N GLY A 36 -10.82 -11.56 8.81
CA GLY A 36 -10.72 -11.54 7.36
C GLY A 36 -10.67 -10.14 6.73
N TYR A 37 -10.59 -9.07 7.54
CA TYR A 37 -10.35 -7.74 7.00
C TYR A 37 -8.90 -7.62 6.58
N VAL A 38 -8.68 -6.92 5.48
CA VAL A 38 -7.36 -6.58 4.97
C VAL A 38 -7.12 -5.09 5.18
N GLU A 39 -5.90 -4.75 5.56
CA GLU A 39 -5.45 -3.36 5.58
C GLU A 39 -5.35 -2.83 4.14
N VAL A 40 -6.01 -1.70 3.86
CA VAL A 40 -6.01 -1.05 2.54
C VAL A 40 -5.08 0.15 2.51
N GLY A 41 -4.94 0.86 3.63
CA GLY A 41 -4.03 1.99 3.76
C GLY A 41 -4.33 2.86 4.97
N GLY A 42 -3.51 3.89 5.20
CA GLY A 42 -3.63 4.81 6.32
C GLY A 42 -3.66 6.28 5.90
N THR A 43 -4.47 7.09 6.59
CA THR A 43 -4.59 8.53 6.35
C THR A 43 -4.64 9.32 7.66
N ARG A 44 -4.15 10.56 7.67
CA ARG A 44 -4.19 11.40 8.88
C ARG A 44 -5.58 11.96 9.21
N ASP A 45 -6.51 11.88 8.26
CA ASP A 45 -7.86 12.42 8.41
C ASP A 45 -8.90 11.29 8.47
N LYS A 46 -9.66 11.24 9.56
CA LYS A 46 -10.74 10.27 9.76
C LYS A 46 -11.78 10.34 8.64
N LEU A 47 -12.10 11.54 8.16
CA LEU A 47 -13.12 11.72 7.11
C LEU A 47 -12.63 11.14 5.77
N ALA A 48 -11.33 11.29 5.47
CA ALA A 48 -10.73 10.65 4.31
C ALA A 48 -10.82 9.12 4.42
N CYS A 49 -10.52 8.54 5.59
CA CYS A 49 -10.63 7.09 5.79
C CYS A 49 -12.06 6.58 5.55
N VAL A 50 -13.06 7.29 6.08
CA VAL A 50 -14.47 6.94 5.89
C VAL A 50 -14.88 7.06 4.42
N ARG A 51 -14.48 8.13 3.73
CA ARG A 51 -14.76 8.30 2.29
C ARG A 51 -14.18 7.15 1.48
N ASP A 52 -12.90 6.84 1.68
CA ASP A 52 -12.21 5.79 0.93
C ASP A 52 -12.85 4.41 1.23
N GLY A 53 -13.28 4.16 2.47
CA GLY A 53 -14.07 2.99 2.82
C GLY A 53 -15.44 2.88 2.11
N GLN A 54 -16.15 3.99 1.95
CA GLN A 54 -17.40 4.03 1.16
C GLN A 54 -17.15 3.73 -0.32
N GLU A 55 -16.02 4.19 -0.87
CA GLU A 55 -15.62 3.87 -2.25
C GLU A 55 -15.37 2.36 -2.42
N LEU A 56 -14.77 1.70 -1.43
CA LEU A 56 -14.61 0.24 -1.44
C LEU A 56 -15.97 -0.48 -1.40
N LEU A 57 -16.92 -0.03 -0.59
CA LEU A 57 -18.27 -0.61 -0.62
C LEU A 57 -18.91 -0.46 -2.00
N ALA A 58 -18.74 0.70 -2.65
CA ALA A 58 -19.23 0.92 -4.01
C ALA A 58 -18.53 0.02 -5.06
N GLN A 59 -17.31 -0.44 -4.79
CA GLN A 59 -16.56 -1.39 -5.61
C GLN A 59 -16.92 -2.87 -5.35
N GLY A 60 -17.83 -3.13 -4.40
CA GLY A 60 -18.31 -4.48 -4.08
C GLY A 60 -17.65 -5.13 -2.87
N TRP A 61 -16.93 -4.37 -2.05
CA TRP A 61 -16.46 -4.85 -0.75
C TRP A 61 -17.63 -4.99 0.22
N VAL A 62 -17.49 -5.89 1.20
CA VAL A 62 -18.59 -6.28 2.09
C VAL A 62 -18.75 -5.31 3.25
N ASN A 63 -17.63 -4.88 3.82
CA ASN A 63 -17.61 -3.99 4.97
C ASN A 63 -16.29 -3.25 5.06
N TYR A 64 -16.24 -2.16 5.84
CA TYR A 64 -14.99 -1.51 6.22
C TYR A 64 -15.08 -0.93 7.64
N TYR A 65 -13.93 -0.66 8.23
CA TYR A 65 -13.82 0.19 9.42
C TYR A 65 -12.52 1.00 9.39
N CYS A 66 -12.53 2.10 10.14
CA CYS A 66 -11.38 2.96 10.35
C CYS A 66 -10.92 2.80 11.79
N ASP A 67 -9.68 2.35 11.97
CA ASP A 67 -9.05 2.20 13.27
C ASP A 67 -7.97 3.26 13.48
N TRP A 68 -7.83 3.76 14.70
CA TRP A 68 -6.79 4.75 14.99
C TRP A 68 -5.53 4.03 15.44
N ASP A 69 -4.50 4.08 14.61
CA ASP A 69 -3.15 3.61 14.92
C ASP A 69 -2.19 4.78 14.75
N ASP A 70 -1.77 5.37 15.88
CA ASP A 70 -1.05 6.66 15.90
C ASP A 70 0.14 6.66 14.93
N PRO A 71 0.26 7.66 14.02
CA PRO A 71 -0.55 8.88 13.88
C PRO A 71 -1.61 8.85 12.75
N TYR A 72 -2.13 7.68 12.39
CA TYR A 72 -3.01 7.47 11.23
C TYR A 72 -4.35 6.81 11.58
N TRP A 73 -5.38 7.12 10.79
CA TRP A 73 -6.57 6.30 10.65
C TRP A 73 -6.31 5.24 9.58
N VAL A 74 -6.23 3.99 10.00
CA VAL A 74 -6.01 2.82 9.15
C VAL A 74 -7.35 2.29 8.65
N LEU A 75 -7.50 2.20 7.34
CA LEU A 75 -8.65 1.63 6.67
C LEU A 75 -8.48 0.12 6.56
N TRP A 76 -9.41 -0.60 7.18
CA TRP A 76 -9.55 -2.04 7.08
C TRP A 76 -10.81 -2.36 6.30
N ALA A 77 -10.72 -3.23 5.30
CA ALA A 77 -11.86 -3.59 4.47
C ALA A 77 -12.00 -5.10 4.34
N LEU A 78 -13.24 -5.58 4.32
CA LEU A 78 -13.58 -6.99 4.16
C LEU A 78 -13.92 -7.24 2.69
N PRO A 79 -13.06 -7.96 1.93
CA PRO A 79 -13.34 -8.24 0.53
C PRO A 79 -14.52 -9.20 0.40
N ALA A 80 -15.21 -9.16 -0.74
CA ALA A 80 -16.21 -10.17 -1.06
C ALA A 80 -15.55 -11.55 -1.18
N LYS A 81 -16.10 -12.55 -0.48
CA LYS A 81 -15.55 -13.92 -0.39
C LYS A 81 -15.28 -14.61 -1.73
N ASP A 82 -15.95 -14.16 -2.80
CA ASP A 82 -15.85 -14.71 -4.15
C ASP A 82 -15.13 -13.77 -5.14
N GLN A 83 -14.62 -12.62 -4.69
CA GLN A 83 -13.76 -11.79 -5.55
C GLN A 83 -12.38 -12.44 -5.66
N PRO A 84 -11.83 -12.59 -6.89
CA PRO A 84 -10.44 -12.99 -7.05
C PRO A 84 -9.56 -11.96 -6.32
N PRO A 85 -8.45 -12.37 -5.68
CA PRO A 85 -7.55 -11.44 -5.02
C PRO A 85 -7.16 -10.36 -6.04
N THR A 86 -7.55 -9.11 -5.75
CA THR A 86 -7.19 -7.98 -6.60
C THR A 86 -5.65 -7.95 -6.64
N PRO A 87 -5.02 -8.13 -7.81
CA PRO A 87 -3.58 -8.03 -7.89
C PRO A 87 -3.21 -6.61 -7.47
N GLY A 88 -2.49 -6.48 -6.36
CA GLY A 88 -1.94 -5.19 -5.94
C GLY A 88 -1.07 -4.65 -7.07
N GLY A 89 -1.51 -3.55 -7.68
CA GLY A 89 -0.81 -2.82 -8.73
C GLY A 89 0.21 -1.84 -8.17
#